data_AF-A0A0F4Z4V1-F1
#
_entry.id   AF-A0A0F4Z4V1-F1
#
_cell.length_a   1.000
_cell.length_b   1.000
_cell.length_c   1.000
_cell.angle_alpha   90.00
_cell.angle_beta   90.00
_cell.angle_gamma   90.00
#
_symmetry.space_group_name_H-M   'P 1'
#
loop_
_entity.id
_entity.type
_entity.pdbx_description
1 polymer ?
#
loop_
_entity_poly.entity_id
_entity_poly.type
_entity_poly.pdbx_seq_one_letter_code
_entity_poly.pdbx_strand_id
1 'polypeptide(L)'
;MAPLDHPDPSTNKSSLLWAYHLRQENIHLVNRIDCIGLDVVTANETTLAVQQNCSNLERSVERLEKDNRALRDEIKSLKENLSKATDLALQIGSKKDDETTELRASIESLNLRVKAIEDDGAELRAGLSNVENKCALIVQKHIEASRGPLEEVIRYSQGDAGRELSQEPADTRRNQQYENAAGLKRPSCVSTALSEDMHCENPEMSVSKPQDNRDESITMIPDSMPSHGSILPSPRPLSTQPVTGLQNVDTRTKSPLLSKPLSQKLTENQNQSLECDLEGLKQNEKSLAEYFLMAERIRSQLPRRKQEGVIVEAFYEGLRDGNIKLSLERSLEGAGWTWSTLEMFCRQRSARNKNIINAMQEATKGVVPWPEYGKRKSKKRKRHHISKRPLGEDNDN
;
A
#
# COMPACT_ATOMS: atom_id res chain seq x y z
N MET A 1 -68.57 81.35 69.41
CA MET A 1 -67.14 81.11 69.11
C MET A 1 -66.74 79.82 69.81
N ALA A 2 -66.63 78.73 69.06
CA ALA A 2 -66.18 77.45 69.62
C ALA A 2 -64.64 77.44 69.67
N PRO A 3 -64.00 76.87 70.70
CA PRO A 3 -62.55 76.82 70.82
C PRO A 3 -61.98 75.82 69.80
N LEU A 4 -60.99 76.27 69.03
CA LEU A 4 -60.16 75.41 68.20
C LEU A 4 -59.23 74.60 69.12
N ASP A 5 -59.58 73.34 69.37
CA ASP A 5 -58.68 72.37 70.00
C ASP A 5 -57.46 72.15 69.10
N HIS A 6 -56.29 72.60 69.56
CA HIS A 6 -55.02 72.31 68.92
C HIS A 6 -54.54 70.91 69.34
N PRO A 7 -54.36 69.96 68.41
CA PRO A 7 -53.87 68.63 68.75
C PRO A 7 -52.44 68.69 69.27
N ASP A 8 -52.23 68.02 70.41
CA ASP A 8 -50.98 67.97 71.16
C ASP A 8 -49.85 67.31 70.33
N PRO A 9 -48.74 68.01 70.01
CA PRO A 9 -47.73 67.54 69.04
C PRO A 9 -46.92 66.30 69.48
N SER A 10 -47.14 65.81 70.71
CA SER A 10 -46.42 64.68 71.30
C SER A 10 -46.97 63.29 70.92
N THR A 11 -48.23 63.19 70.50
CA THR A 11 -48.88 61.92 70.09
C THR A 11 -48.49 61.44 68.69
N ASN A 12 -47.78 62.26 67.90
CA ASN A 12 -47.43 61.95 66.51
C ASN A 12 -46.07 61.23 66.31
N LYS A 13 -45.24 61.09 67.36
CA LYS A 13 -43.89 60.50 67.22
C LYS A 13 -43.91 59.01 66.89
N SER A 14 -44.82 58.25 67.49
CA SER A 14 -44.99 56.82 67.19
C SER A 14 -45.46 56.61 65.75
N SER A 15 -46.45 57.40 65.30
CA SER A 15 -46.94 57.38 63.92
C SER A 15 -45.84 57.67 62.90
N LEU A 16 -44.96 58.66 63.19
CA LEU A 16 -43.83 58.98 62.32
C LEU A 16 -42.81 57.83 62.23
N LEU A 17 -42.48 57.18 63.35
CA LEU A 17 -41.58 56.03 63.35
C LEU A 17 -42.16 54.85 62.57
N TRP A 18 -43.46 54.58 62.72
CA TRP A 18 -44.17 53.58 61.93
C TRP A 18 -44.14 53.89 60.43
N ALA A 19 -44.44 55.13 60.05
CA ALA A 19 -44.37 55.56 58.66
C ALA A 19 -42.95 55.42 58.07
N TYR A 20 -41.92 55.76 58.86
CA TYR A 20 -40.52 55.59 58.45
C TYR A 20 -40.16 54.12 58.25
N HIS A 21 -40.53 53.25 59.19
CA HIS A 21 -40.26 51.81 59.09
C HIS A 21 -40.95 51.19 57.86
N LEU A 22 -42.24 51.50 57.66
CA LEU A 22 -42.99 51.08 56.48
C LEU A 22 -42.33 51.55 55.19
N ARG A 23 -41.80 52.78 55.17
CA ARG A 23 -41.05 53.28 54.01
C ARG A 23 -39.77 52.48 53.75
N GLN A 24 -39.02 52.12 54.79
CA GLN A 24 -37.81 51.30 54.64
C GLN A 24 -38.13 49.90 54.12
N GLU A 25 -39.17 49.26 54.66
CA GLU A 25 -39.63 47.95 54.19
C GLU A 25 -40.08 48.02 52.73
N ASN A 26 -40.86 49.06 52.36
CA ASN A 26 -41.28 49.27 50.97
C ASN A 26 -40.07 49.43 50.04
N ILE A 27 -39.04 50.20 50.42
CA ILE A 27 -37.81 50.32 49.61
C ILE A 27 -37.12 48.96 49.46
N HIS A 28 -37.00 48.19 50.54
CA HIS A 28 -36.38 46.87 50.49
C HIS A 28 -37.18 45.89 49.60
N LEU A 29 -38.51 45.90 49.68
CA LEU A 29 -39.39 45.08 48.85
C LEU A 29 -39.29 45.47 47.37
N VAL A 30 -39.28 46.77 47.05
CA VAL A 30 -39.09 47.27 45.68
C VAL A 30 -37.74 46.82 45.14
N ASN A 31 -36.65 47.01 45.89
CA ASN A 31 -35.33 46.55 45.47
C ASN A 31 -35.29 45.03 45.22
N ARG A 32 -35.96 44.24 46.07
CA ARG A 32 -36.05 42.78 45.87
C ARG A 32 -36.87 42.43 44.63
N ILE A 33 -37.97 43.14 44.37
CA ILE A 33 -38.77 42.97 43.15
C ILE A 33 -37.93 43.32 41.91
N ASP A 34 -37.15 44.40 41.95
CA ASP A 34 -36.27 44.79 40.85
C ASP A 34 -35.17 43.75 40.59
N CYS A 35 -34.54 43.21 41.64
CA CYS A 35 -33.58 42.12 41.52
C CYS A 35 -34.21 40.87 40.89
N ILE A 36 -35.39 40.44 41.37
CA ILE A 36 -36.11 39.30 40.78
C ILE A 36 -36.49 39.60 39.32
N GLY A 37 -36.86 40.85 39.01
CA GLY A 37 -37.14 41.28 37.64
C GLY A 37 -35.94 41.11 36.71
N LEU A 38 -34.73 41.51 37.15
CA LEU A 38 -33.48 41.31 36.40
C LEU A 38 -33.14 39.82 36.23
N ASP A 39 -33.32 39.01 37.28
CA ASP A 39 -33.09 37.56 37.21
C ASP A 39 -34.05 36.90 36.21
N VAL A 40 -35.32 37.31 36.18
CA VAL A 40 -36.33 36.80 35.22
C VAL A 40 -35.97 37.20 33.79
N VAL A 41 -35.53 38.44 33.55
CA VAL A 41 -35.08 38.87 32.21
C VAL A 41 -33.87 38.05 31.75
N THR A 42 -32.87 37.87 32.62
CA THR A 42 -31.67 37.07 32.32
C THR A 42 -32.03 35.60 32.07
N ALA A 43 -32.93 35.02 32.87
CA ALA A 43 -33.43 33.66 32.68
C ALA A 43 -34.19 33.51 31.35
N ASN A 44 -34.96 34.53 30.95
CA ASN A 44 -35.66 34.54 29.67
C ASN A 44 -34.69 34.62 28.48
N GLU A 45 -33.68 35.48 28.54
CA GLU A 45 -32.63 35.58 27.51
C GLU A 45 -31.86 34.26 27.34
N THR A 46 -31.47 33.62 28.44
CA THR A 46 -30.81 32.31 28.39
C THR A 46 -31.72 31.22 27.84
N THR A 47 -33.02 31.25 28.17
CA THR A 47 -34.02 30.33 27.60
C THR A 47 -34.15 30.50 26.09
N LEU A 48 -34.22 31.75 25.59
CA LEU A 48 -34.27 32.04 24.16
C LEU A 48 -32.99 31.59 23.43
N ALA A 49 -31.82 31.80 24.03
CA ALA A 49 -30.55 31.33 23.47
C ALA A 49 -30.49 29.80 23.37
N VAL A 50 -30.94 29.08 24.41
CA VAL A 50 -31.05 27.62 24.39
C VAL A 50 -32.04 27.16 23.31
N GLN A 51 -33.20 27.79 23.20
CA GLN A 51 -34.19 27.48 22.17
C GLN A 51 -33.63 27.64 20.75
N GLN A 52 -32.89 28.71 20.49
CA GLN A 52 -32.22 28.94 19.22
C GLN A 52 -31.17 27.86 18.92
N ASN A 53 -30.38 27.47 19.92
CA ASN A 53 -29.38 26.42 19.80
C ASN A 53 -30.03 25.05 19.52
N CYS A 54 -31.14 24.71 20.19
CA CYS A 54 -31.92 23.51 19.89
C CYS A 54 -32.39 23.50 18.43
N SER A 55 -32.95 24.62 17.95
CA SER A 55 -33.41 24.76 16.56
C SER A 55 -32.27 24.62 15.54
N ASN A 56 -31.06 25.11 15.88
CA ASN A 56 -29.87 24.96 15.05
C ASN A 56 -29.41 23.50 15.00
N LEU A 57 -29.42 22.81 16.15
CA LEU A 57 -29.04 21.41 16.27
C LEU A 57 -30.01 20.51 15.48
N GLU A 58 -31.32 20.73 15.60
CA GLU A 58 -32.35 20.03 14.83
C GLU A 58 -32.09 20.14 13.32
N ARG A 59 -31.86 21.36 12.81
CA ARG A 59 -31.51 21.58 11.39
C ARG A 59 -30.22 20.86 10.98
N SER A 60 -29.23 20.76 11.87
CA SER A 60 -27.99 20.03 11.57
C SER A 60 -28.20 18.51 11.52
N VAL A 61 -29.03 17.98 12.41
CA VAL A 61 -29.40 16.56 12.45
C VAL A 61 -30.17 16.19 11.19
N GLU A 62 -31.18 16.98 10.79
CA GLU A 62 -31.93 16.75 9.55
C GLU A 62 -31.03 16.74 8.30
N ARG A 63 -30.03 17.63 8.25
CA ARG A 63 -29.06 17.66 7.15
C ARG A 63 -28.22 16.39 7.12
N LEU A 64 -27.65 16.00 8.27
CA LEU A 64 -26.85 14.77 8.39
C LEU A 64 -27.68 13.52 8.07
N GLU A 65 -28.97 13.50 8.39
CA GLU A 65 -29.86 12.41 8.00
C GLU A 65 -30.09 12.34 6.48
N LYS A 66 -30.23 13.49 5.80
CA LYS A 66 -30.31 13.54 4.33
C LYS A 66 -29.03 13.03 3.70
N ASP A 67 -27.88 13.47 4.17
CA ASP A 67 -26.57 13.04 3.66
C ASP A 67 -26.36 11.53 3.89
N ASN A 68 -26.73 11.02 5.08
CA ASN A 68 -26.68 9.59 5.37
C ASN A 68 -27.59 8.75 4.46
N ARG A 69 -28.77 9.27 4.07
CA ARG A 69 -29.64 8.61 3.10
C ARG A 69 -28.98 8.56 1.72
N ALA A 70 -28.43 9.69 1.24
CA ALA A 70 -27.72 9.75 -0.02
C ALA A 70 -26.53 8.77 -0.09
N LEU A 71 -25.70 8.73 0.96
CA LEU A 71 -24.56 7.80 1.04
C LEU A 71 -25.01 6.33 1.04
N ARG A 72 -26.14 5.99 1.68
CA ARG A 72 -26.69 4.62 1.62
C ARG A 72 -27.12 4.24 0.21
N ASP A 73 -27.73 5.17 -0.53
CA ASP A 73 -28.14 4.95 -1.91
C ASP A 73 -26.93 4.80 -2.85
N GLU A 74 -25.88 5.60 -2.66
CA GLU A 74 -24.60 5.44 -3.36
C GLU A 74 -23.94 4.09 -3.07
N ILE A 75 -23.86 3.68 -1.80
CA ILE A 75 -23.34 2.36 -1.42
C ILE A 75 -24.15 1.24 -2.07
N LYS A 76 -25.48 1.38 -2.14
CA LYS A 76 -26.34 0.39 -2.80
C LYS A 76 -26.05 0.31 -4.30
N SER A 77 -25.89 1.44 -4.98
CA SER A 77 -25.53 1.48 -6.41
C SER A 77 -24.13 0.89 -6.66
N LEU A 78 -23.13 1.22 -5.83
CA LEU A 78 -21.79 0.65 -5.93
C LEU A 78 -21.78 -0.87 -5.74
N LYS A 79 -22.59 -1.40 -4.82
CA LYS A 79 -22.74 -2.86 -4.64
C LYS A 79 -23.34 -3.53 -5.88
N GLU A 80 -24.34 -2.92 -6.51
CA GLU A 80 -24.93 -3.45 -7.75
C GLU A 80 -23.95 -3.38 -8.92
N ASN A 81 -23.15 -2.32 -9.01
CA ASN A 81 -22.10 -2.21 -10.02
C ASN A 81 -20.99 -3.24 -9.78
N LEU A 82 -20.61 -3.48 -8.52
CA LEU A 82 -19.64 -4.52 -8.16
C LEU A 82 -20.16 -5.91 -8.54
N SER A 83 -21.43 -6.23 -8.28
CA SER A 83 -21.99 -7.53 -8.67
C SER A 83 -22.00 -7.72 -10.19
N LYS A 84 -22.35 -6.68 -10.95
CA LYS A 84 -22.27 -6.71 -12.42
C LYS A 84 -20.83 -6.93 -12.90
N ALA A 85 -19.85 -6.26 -12.28
CA ALA A 85 -18.45 -6.43 -12.62
C ALA A 85 -17.92 -7.84 -12.30
N THR A 86 -18.36 -8.44 -11.19
CA THR A 86 -18.01 -9.83 -10.86
C THR A 86 -18.61 -10.83 -11.84
N ASP A 87 -19.86 -10.61 -12.27
CA ASP A 87 -20.52 -11.49 -13.25
C ASP A 87 -19.82 -11.42 -14.62
N LEU A 88 -19.46 -10.22 -15.06
CA LEU A 88 -18.67 -10.02 -16.28
C LEU A 88 -17.29 -10.67 -16.18
N ALA A 89 -16.63 -10.58 -15.03
CA ALA A 89 -15.32 -11.22 -14.83
C ALA A 89 -15.43 -12.75 -14.90
N LEU A 90 -16.49 -13.35 -14.34
CA LEU A 90 -16.76 -14.78 -14.46
C LEU A 90 -17.03 -15.20 -15.91
N GLN A 91 -17.81 -14.41 -16.65
CA GLN A 91 -18.10 -14.67 -18.07
C GLN A 91 -16.84 -14.58 -18.95
N ILE A 92 -15.96 -13.61 -18.69
CA ILE A 92 -14.67 -13.49 -19.37
C ILE A 92 -13.78 -14.69 -19.04
N GLY A 93 -13.78 -15.13 -17.78
CA GLY A 93 -13.05 -16.32 -17.33
C GLY A 93 -13.50 -17.57 -18.08
N SER A 94 -14.80 -17.86 -18.11
CA SER A 94 -15.33 -19.04 -18.79
C SER A 94 -15.06 -19.02 -20.30
N LYS A 95 -15.26 -17.87 -20.95
CA LYS A 95 -14.98 -17.72 -22.39
C LYS A 95 -13.51 -17.96 -22.71
N LYS A 96 -12.61 -17.46 -21.88
CA LYS A 96 -11.17 -17.66 -22.04
C LYS A 96 -10.81 -19.14 -21.87
N ASP A 97 -11.40 -19.81 -20.87
CA ASP A 97 -11.15 -21.24 -20.66
C ASP A 97 -11.60 -22.05 -21.88
N ASP A 98 -12.80 -21.76 -22.42
CA ASP A 98 -13.29 -22.37 -23.65
C ASP A 98 -12.33 -22.14 -24.83
N GLU A 99 -11.93 -20.88 -25.10
CA GLU A 99 -10.97 -20.54 -26.17
C GLU A 99 -9.61 -21.24 -25.98
N THR A 100 -9.12 -21.35 -24.74
CA THR A 100 -7.86 -22.05 -24.47
C THR A 100 -7.96 -23.57 -24.67
N THR A 101 -9.13 -24.16 -24.39
CA THR A 101 -9.37 -25.58 -24.67
C THR A 101 -9.44 -25.85 -26.17
N GLU A 102 -10.08 -24.98 -26.94
CA GLU A 102 -10.15 -25.07 -28.40
C GLU A 102 -8.76 -24.92 -29.04
N LEU A 103 -7.98 -23.91 -28.63
CA LEU A 103 -6.61 -23.73 -29.10
C LEU A 103 -5.72 -24.93 -28.74
N ARG A 104 -5.87 -25.51 -27.54
CA ARG A 104 -5.13 -26.72 -27.14
C ARG A 104 -5.47 -27.90 -28.03
N ALA A 105 -6.76 -28.13 -28.32
CA ALA A 105 -7.20 -29.18 -29.24
C ALA A 105 -6.66 -28.96 -30.67
N SER A 106 -6.64 -27.72 -31.14
CA SER A 106 -6.06 -27.37 -32.45
C SER A 106 -4.54 -27.63 -32.50
N ILE A 107 -3.81 -27.30 -31.43
CA ILE A 107 -2.36 -27.57 -31.35
C ILE A 107 -2.10 -29.08 -31.35
N GLU A 108 -2.88 -29.85 -30.62
CA GLU A 108 -2.76 -31.31 -30.59
C GLU A 108 -3.02 -31.94 -31.96
N SER A 109 -4.06 -31.47 -32.66
CA SER A 109 -4.34 -31.86 -34.04
C SER A 109 -3.19 -31.56 -35.00
N LEU A 110 -2.59 -30.37 -34.90
CA LEU A 110 -1.43 -29.99 -35.71
C LEU A 110 -0.21 -30.84 -35.40
N ASN A 111 0.06 -31.16 -34.13
CA ASN A 111 1.16 -32.03 -33.73
C ASN A 111 1.01 -33.44 -34.33
N LEU A 112 -0.21 -33.99 -34.34
CA LEU A 112 -0.48 -35.28 -34.99
C LEU A 112 -0.21 -35.23 -36.49
N ARG A 113 -0.58 -34.14 -37.17
CA ARG A 113 -0.28 -33.95 -38.61
C ARG A 113 1.21 -33.80 -38.90
N VAL A 114 1.93 -33.06 -38.06
CA VAL A 114 3.40 -32.92 -38.18
C VAL A 114 4.06 -34.28 -38.02
N LYS A 115 3.64 -35.08 -37.03
CA LYS A 115 4.15 -36.43 -36.82
C LYS A 115 3.92 -37.34 -38.03
N ALA A 116 2.72 -37.30 -38.63
CA ALA A 116 2.44 -38.06 -39.85
C ALA A 116 3.37 -37.65 -41.00
N ILE A 117 3.62 -36.35 -41.19
CA ILE A 117 4.57 -35.85 -42.20
C ILE A 117 6.01 -36.28 -41.89
N GLU A 118 6.40 -36.33 -40.62
CA GLU A 118 7.73 -36.81 -40.20
C GLU A 118 7.90 -38.30 -40.51
N ASP A 119 6.87 -39.11 -40.26
CA ASP A 119 6.82 -40.53 -40.57
C ASP A 119 6.87 -40.77 -42.09
N ASP A 120 6.03 -40.09 -42.88
CA ASP A 120 6.06 -40.12 -44.35
C ASP A 120 7.44 -39.70 -44.90
N GLY A 121 8.04 -38.66 -44.30
CA GLY A 121 9.37 -38.19 -44.64
C GLY A 121 10.47 -39.22 -44.32
N ALA A 122 10.30 -40.01 -43.26
CA ALA A 122 11.21 -41.11 -42.92
C ALA A 122 11.11 -42.26 -43.92
N GLU A 123 9.89 -42.62 -44.34
CA GLU A 123 9.64 -43.63 -45.36
C GLU A 123 10.25 -43.23 -46.71
N LEU A 124 10.05 -41.99 -47.15
CA LEU A 124 10.65 -41.47 -48.38
C LEU A 124 12.19 -41.48 -48.34
N ARG A 125 12.80 -41.11 -47.21
CA ARG A 125 14.27 -41.19 -47.04
C ARG A 125 14.78 -42.62 -47.13
N ALA A 126 14.07 -43.58 -46.53
CA ALA A 126 14.41 -45.00 -46.64
C ALA A 126 14.27 -45.50 -48.09
N GLY A 127 13.20 -45.10 -48.79
CA GLY A 127 12.98 -45.39 -50.20
C GLY A 127 14.10 -44.86 -51.10
N LEU A 128 14.52 -43.61 -50.89
CA LEU A 128 15.65 -43.00 -51.62
C LEU A 128 16.97 -43.74 -51.36
N SER A 129 17.28 -44.08 -50.11
CA SER A 129 18.49 -44.85 -49.78
C SER A 129 18.50 -46.22 -50.45
N ASN A 130 17.35 -46.89 -50.53
CA ASN A 130 17.22 -48.15 -51.27
C ASN A 130 17.48 -47.99 -52.77
N VAL A 131 16.94 -46.93 -53.39
CA VAL A 131 17.19 -46.62 -54.82
C VAL A 131 18.67 -46.29 -55.04
N GLU A 132 19.27 -45.47 -54.18
CA GLU A 132 20.69 -45.13 -54.22
C GLU A 132 21.57 -46.38 -54.17
N ASN A 133 21.28 -47.32 -53.25
CA ASN A 133 21.99 -48.59 -53.15
C ASN A 133 21.81 -49.47 -54.41
N LYS A 134 20.61 -49.53 -55.00
CA LYS A 134 20.37 -50.26 -56.26
C LYS A 134 21.14 -49.65 -57.43
N CYS A 135 21.15 -48.32 -57.54
CA CYS A 135 21.93 -47.61 -58.55
C CYS A 135 23.43 -47.90 -58.37
N ALA A 136 23.94 -47.86 -57.14
CA ALA A 136 25.34 -48.19 -56.85
C ALA A 136 25.69 -49.62 -57.28
N LEU A 137 24.83 -50.60 -57.01
CA LEU A 137 25.01 -51.99 -57.46
C LEU A 137 25.00 -52.13 -58.98
N ILE A 138 24.09 -51.44 -59.69
CA ILE A 138 24.04 -51.47 -61.16
C ILE A 138 25.32 -50.87 -61.75
N VAL A 139 25.77 -49.73 -61.23
CA VAL A 139 27.02 -49.08 -61.65
C VAL A 139 28.20 -49.99 -61.40
N GLN A 140 28.30 -50.60 -60.22
CA GLN A 140 29.35 -51.57 -59.90
C GLN A 140 29.35 -52.76 -60.86
N LYS A 141 28.19 -53.38 -61.10
CA LYS A 141 28.04 -54.49 -62.04
C LYS A 141 28.45 -54.09 -63.46
N HIS A 142 28.16 -52.86 -63.87
CA HIS A 142 28.56 -52.34 -65.18
C HIS A 142 30.08 -52.13 -65.28
N ILE A 143 30.71 -51.62 -64.21
CA ILE A 143 32.17 -51.51 -64.10
C ILE A 143 32.83 -52.90 -64.18
N GLU A 144 32.31 -53.89 -63.45
CA GLU A 144 32.81 -55.26 -63.48
C GLU A 144 32.64 -55.91 -64.86
N ALA A 145 31.50 -55.71 -65.52
CA ALA A 145 31.24 -56.26 -66.86
C ALA A 145 32.14 -55.63 -67.94
N SER A 146 32.42 -54.32 -67.85
CA SER A 146 33.31 -53.61 -68.78
C SER A 146 34.80 -53.85 -68.51
N ARG A 147 35.16 -54.25 -67.29
CA ARG A 147 36.54 -54.59 -66.89
C ARG A 147 37.12 -55.77 -67.66
N GLY A 148 36.34 -56.82 -67.91
CA GLY A 148 36.80 -58.03 -68.61
C GLY A 148 37.35 -57.73 -70.03
N PRO A 149 36.55 -57.12 -70.93
CA PRO A 149 37.00 -56.73 -72.25
C PRO A 149 38.20 -55.78 -72.23
N LEU A 150 38.24 -54.84 -71.28
CA LEU A 150 39.34 -53.88 -71.15
C LEU A 150 40.65 -54.56 -70.73
N GLU A 151 40.60 -55.51 -69.80
CA GLU A 151 41.77 -56.30 -69.38
C GLU A 151 42.28 -57.22 -70.49
N GLU A 152 41.42 -57.67 -71.40
CA GLU A 152 41.80 -58.42 -72.60
C GLU A 152 42.50 -57.54 -73.64
N VAL A 153 42.00 -56.32 -73.87
CA VAL A 153 42.65 -55.31 -74.73
C VAL A 153 44.02 -54.91 -74.17
N ILE A 154 44.12 -54.68 -72.86
CA ILE A 154 45.40 -54.34 -72.20
C ILE A 154 46.41 -55.49 -72.35
N ARG A 155 46.00 -56.75 -72.11
CA ARG A 155 46.87 -57.93 -72.31
C ARG A 155 47.37 -58.06 -73.75
N TYR A 156 46.54 -57.76 -74.74
CA TYR A 156 46.96 -57.75 -76.15
C TYR A 156 47.94 -56.61 -76.48
N SER A 157 47.81 -55.44 -75.85
CA SER A 157 48.69 -54.29 -76.08
C SER A 157 50.06 -54.37 -75.37
N GLN A 158 50.19 -55.17 -74.31
CA GLN A 158 51.45 -55.34 -73.56
C GLN A 158 52.36 -56.46 -74.10
N GLY A 159 51.97 -57.15 -75.18
CA GLY A 159 52.75 -58.23 -75.79
C GLY A 159 53.85 -57.80 -76.77
N ASP A 160 53.91 -56.54 -77.21
CA ASP A 160 54.80 -56.15 -78.33
C ASP A 160 55.29 -54.69 -78.29
N ALA A 161 55.73 -54.21 -77.12
CA ALA A 161 56.49 -52.97 -77.03
C ALA A 161 57.56 -53.10 -75.96
N GLY A 162 58.76 -53.45 -76.42
CA GLY A 162 59.96 -53.50 -75.62
C GLY A 162 60.34 -52.15 -75.02
N ARG A 163 61.26 -52.28 -74.05
CA ARG A 163 62.25 -51.29 -73.61
C ARG A 163 62.32 -50.05 -74.50
N GLU A 164 62.13 -48.87 -73.93
CA GLU A 164 63.20 -47.87 -73.83
C GLU A 164 62.72 -46.53 -73.22
N LEU A 165 63.72 -45.85 -72.66
CA LEU A 165 63.86 -44.40 -72.49
C LEU A 165 63.22 -43.66 -71.30
N SER A 166 64.17 -43.19 -70.47
CA SER A 166 64.37 -41.79 -70.04
C SER A 166 63.69 -41.28 -68.76
N GLN A 167 64.51 -41.28 -67.71
CA GLN A 167 65.06 -40.08 -67.05
C GLN A 167 64.46 -38.69 -67.42
N GLU A 168 64.34 -37.90 -66.34
CA GLU A 168 64.54 -36.43 -66.21
C GLU A 168 63.29 -35.51 -66.03
N PRO A 169 63.43 -34.25 -65.55
CA PRO A 169 63.14 -33.89 -64.15
C PRO A 169 62.20 -32.67 -63.96
N ALA A 170 61.96 -32.36 -62.68
CA ALA A 170 61.69 -31.04 -62.11
C ALA A 170 60.37 -30.26 -62.43
N ASP A 171 59.86 -29.70 -61.34
CA ASP A 171 59.02 -28.49 -61.23
C ASP A 171 57.57 -28.50 -61.72
N THR A 172 56.66 -28.79 -60.78
CA THR A 172 55.44 -27.98 -60.62
C THR A 172 55.10 -27.80 -59.15
N ARG A 173 55.82 -26.86 -58.52
CA ARG A 173 55.40 -26.18 -57.29
C ARG A 173 54.17 -25.34 -57.65
N ARG A 174 53.12 -25.39 -56.80
CA ARG A 174 51.95 -24.46 -56.70
C ARG A 174 50.59 -25.04 -57.14
N ASN A 175 49.95 -25.79 -56.24
CA ASN A 175 48.54 -25.59 -55.84
C ASN A 175 48.17 -26.55 -54.71
N GLN A 176 48.65 -26.23 -53.50
CA GLN A 176 48.06 -26.70 -52.25
C GLN A 176 47.39 -25.49 -51.59
N GLN A 177 46.17 -25.18 -52.01
CA GLN A 177 45.24 -24.36 -51.25
C GLN A 177 43.85 -24.63 -51.84
N TYR A 178 42.89 -24.92 -50.96
CA TYR A 178 41.47 -25.23 -51.23
C TYR A 178 41.04 -26.69 -51.34
N GLU A 179 41.47 -27.55 -50.41
CA GLU A 179 40.59 -28.61 -49.90
C GLU A 179 40.81 -28.76 -48.40
N ASN A 180 39.88 -28.23 -47.60
CA ASN A 180 39.58 -28.60 -46.22
C ASN A 180 38.42 -27.73 -45.72
N ALA A 181 37.23 -27.96 -46.28
CA ALA A 181 35.99 -27.33 -45.85
C ALA A 181 34.82 -28.32 -45.87
N ALA A 182 34.95 -29.45 -45.16
CA ALA A 182 33.81 -30.29 -44.78
C ALA A 182 34.22 -31.22 -43.62
N GLY A 183 34.22 -30.70 -42.39
CA GLY A 183 34.63 -31.45 -41.21
C GLY A 183 34.09 -30.84 -39.92
N LEU A 184 32.77 -30.73 -39.79
CA LEU A 184 32.12 -30.51 -38.50
C LEU A 184 32.34 -31.75 -37.61
N LYS A 185 33.32 -31.73 -36.72
CA LYS A 185 33.34 -32.60 -35.54
C LYS A 185 33.82 -31.83 -34.29
N ARG A 186 32.83 -31.59 -33.43
CA ARG A 186 32.81 -31.47 -31.95
C ARG A 186 33.95 -30.70 -31.25
N PRO A 187 33.64 -29.65 -30.45
CA PRO A 187 34.55 -29.22 -29.41
C PRO A 187 34.43 -30.15 -28.19
N SER A 188 35.55 -30.83 -27.94
CA SER A 188 35.91 -31.47 -26.68
C SER A 188 36.14 -30.41 -25.61
N CYS A 189 35.69 -30.72 -24.40
CA CYS A 189 35.87 -29.99 -23.16
C CYS A 189 37.37 -29.83 -22.85
N VAL A 190 37.82 -28.61 -22.51
CA VAL A 190 39.04 -28.40 -21.72
C VAL A 190 38.79 -27.24 -20.76
N SER A 191 38.89 -27.59 -19.48
CA SER A 191 38.97 -26.74 -18.32
C SER A 191 40.17 -25.79 -18.38
N THR A 192 39.97 -24.54 -17.97
CA THR A 192 41.07 -23.71 -17.49
C THR A 192 40.62 -23.01 -16.21
N ALA A 193 41.28 -23.40 -15.12
CA ALA A 193 41.29 -22.72 -13.84
C ALA A 193 42.14 -21.44 -13.92
N LEU A 194 41.82 -20.47 -13.06
CA LEU A 194 42.62 -19.36 -12.49
C LEU A 194 41.65 -18.19 -12.25
N SER A 195 41.23 -18.01 -11.00
CA SER A 195 41.82 -17.03 -10.06
C SER A 195 41.57 -15.60 -10.48
N GLU A 196 40.73 -14.89 -9.73
CA GLU A 196 41.18 -13.75 -8.92
C GLU A 196 40.00 -13.21 -8.09
N ASP A 197 40.17 -13.29 -6.78
CA ASP A 197 39.38 -12.57 -5.79
C ASP A 197 39.45 -11.08 -6.09
N MET A 198 38.30 -10.44 -6.28
CA MET A 198 38.22 -9.00 -6.33
C MET A 198 37.13 -8.53 -5.37
N HIS A 199 37.58 -8.04 -4.22
CA HIS A 199 36.81 -7.30 -3.24
C HIS A 199 36.01 -6.17 -3.90
N CYS A 200 34.70 -6.14 -3.68
CA CYS A 200 33.89 -4.95 -3.93
C CYS A 200 33.85 -4.10 -2.67
N GLU A 201 34.69 -3.07 -2.63
CA GLU A 201 34.46 -1.89 -1.79
C GLU A 201 33.29 -1.08 -2.36
N ASN A 202 32.43 -0.60 -1.46
CA ASN A 202 31.32 0.30 -1.73
C ASN A 202 31.81 1.65 -2.29
N PRO A 203 31.17 2.23 -3.32
CA PRO A 203 31.21 3.66 -3.52
C PRO A 203 30.02 4.32 -2.83
N GLU A 204 30.33 5.16 -1.84
CA GLU A 204 29.45 6.22 -1.34
C GLU A 204 28.89 7.04 -2.50
N MET A 205 27.57 7.01 -2.71
CA MET A 205 26.91 7.96 -3.60
C MET A 205 26.59 9.24 -2.83
N SER A 206 27.35 10.27 -3.20
CA SER A 206 27.23 11.65 -2.77
C SER A 206 25.85 12.22 -3.09
N VAL A 207 25.21 12.77 -2.06
CA VAL A 207 23.94 13.48 -2.11
C VAL A 207 24.11 14.77 -2.93
N SER A 208 23.53 14.80 -4.13
CA SER A 208 23.36 16.01 -4.91
C SER A 208 22.04 16.68 -4.54
N LYS A 209 22.12 17.91 -4.02
CA LYS A 209 20.99 18.82 -3.79
C LYS A 209 20.28 19.13 -5.12
N PRO A 210 18.94 19.11 -5.19
CA PRO A 210 18.23 19.84 -6.23
C PRO A 210 18.05 21.30 -5.80
N GLN A 211 18.47 22.15 -6.71
CA GLN A 211 18.46 23.59 -6.69
C GLN A 211 17.04 24.13 -6.83
N ASP A 212 16.81 25.22 -6.09
CA ASP A 212 15.74 26.19 -6.15
C ASP A 212 15.12 26.38 -7.55
N ASN A 213 13.79 26.34 -7.59
CA ASN A 213 12.94 27.09 -8.53
C ASN A 213 11.47 26.81 -8.19
N ARG A 214 10.88 27.62 -7.31
CA ARG A 214 9.43 27.83 -7.32
C ARG A 214 9.10 29.30 -7.12
N ASP A 215 8.48 29.80 -8.18
CA ASP A 215 7.82 31.08 -8.30
C ASP A 215 6.90 31.38 -7.11
N GLU A 216 7.09 32.58 -6.59
CA GLU A 216 6.27 33.23 -5.58
C GLU A 216 4.87 33.50 -6.15
N SER A 217 3.86 32.75 -5.68
CA SER A 217 2.48 33.19 -5.73
C SER A 217 2.03 33.57 -4.32
N ILE A 218 2.20 34.86 -4.03
CA ILE A 218 1.73 35.54 -2.82
C ILE A 218 0.21 35.36 -2.75
N THR A 219 -0.24 34.42 -1.93
CA THR A 219 -1.65 34.27 -1.59
C THR A 219 -1.89 35.08 -0.32
N MET A 220 -2.51 36.24 -0.49
CA MET A 220 -2.91 37.12 0.62
C MET A 220 -3.89 36.38 1.54
N ILE A 221 -3.52 36.20 2.79
CA ILE A 221 -4.45 35.85 3.87
C ILE A 221 -4.71 37.14 4.66
N PRO A 222 -5.96 37.54 4.89
CA PRO A 222 -6.25 38.71 5.70
C PRO A 222 -6.01 38.42 7.18
N ASP A 223 -4.98 39.06 7.73
CA ASP A 223 -4.80 39.27 9.16
C ASP A 223 -5.91 40.18 9.67
N SER A 224 -6.86 39.63 10.43
CA SER A 224 -7.82 40.40 11.22
C SER A 224 -8.45 39.55 12.31
N MET A 225 -7.80 39.51 13.48
CA MET A 225 -8.45 39.25 14.75
C MET A 225 -7.80 40.16 15.81
N PRO A 226 -8.53 41.11 16.40
CA PRO A 226 -7.97 42.09 17.31
C PRO A 226 -7.65 41.47 18.67
N SER A 227 -6.42 41.71 19.12
CA SER A 227 -5.93 41.50 20.46
C SER A 227 -6.47 42.61 21.39
N HIS A 228 -7.51 42.28 22.15
CA HIS A 228 -7.81 42.90 23.44
C HIS A 228 -7.74 41.77 24.47
N GLY A 229 -6.75 41.69 25.36
CA GLY A 229 -6.33 42.76 26.25
C GLY A 229 -7.34 42.87 27.39
N SER A 230 -7.14 42.09 28.46
CA SER A 230 -7.29 42.52 29.86
C SER A 230 -7.16 41.36 30.83
N ILE A 231 -6.05 41.41 31.55
CA ILE A 231 -5.83 40.82 32.88
C ILE A 231 -6.95 41.26 33.81
N LEU A 232 -7.64 40.34 34.48
CA LEU A 232 -8.31 40.59 35.76
C LEU A 232 -8.27 39.31 36.61
N PRO A 233 -7.91 39.41 37.90
CA PRO A 233 -7.72 38.26 38.78
C PRO A 233 -9.06 37.76 39.31
N SER A 234 -9.21 36.44 39.31
CA SER A 234 -10.29 35.73 40.00
C SER A 234 -10.23 35.97 41.51
N PRO A 235 -11.27 36.54 42.14
CA PRO A 235 -11.34 36.61 43.58
C PRO A 235 -11.81 35.26 44.13
N ARG A 236 -10.91 34.56 44.82
CA ARG A 236 -11.26 33.46 45.72
C ARG A 236 -12.25 33.96 46.78
N PRO A 237 -13.41 33.32 46.99
CA PRO A 237 -14.13 33.50 48.24
C PRO A 237 -13.42 32.73 49.34
N LEU A 238 -12.97 33.49 50.34
CA LEU A 238 -12.49 33.03 51.63
C LEU A 238 -13.57 32.20 52.33
N SER A 239 -13.29 30.90 52.48
CA SER A 239 -13.86 30.04 53.49
C SER A 239 -13.68 30.68 54.87
N THR A 240 -14.76 31.16 55.46
CA THR A 240 -14.83 31.55 56.88
C THR A 240 -16.12 31.04 57.50
N GLN A 241 -15.95 30.34 58.62
CA GLN A 241 -16.88 30.07 59.72
C GLN A 241 -17.89 28.89 59.58
N PRO A 242 -17.74 27.86 60.44
CA PRO A 242 -18.80 26.96 60.84
C PRO A 242 -19.44 27.46 62.14
N VAL A 243 -20.70 27.91 62.09
CA VAL A 243 -21.52 28.12 63.30
C VAL A 243 -22.95 27.71 63.01
N THR A 244 -23.30 26.46 63.28
CA THR A 244 -24.55 26.14 63.99
C THR A 244 -24.44 24.73 64.56
N GLY A 245 -24.09 24.68 65.85
CA GLY A 245 -24.48 23.56 66.69
C GLY A 245 -25.92 23.74 67.17
N LEU A 246 -26.47 22.62 67.64
CA LEU A 246 -27.75 22.46 68.36
C LEU A 246 -29.00 22.42 67.47
N GLN A 247 -29.45 21.20 67.17
CA GLN A 247 -30.56 20.64 67.95
C GLN A 247 -30.58 19.12 67.87
N ASN A 248 -30.46 18.53 69.06
CA ASN A 248 -30.78 17.15 69.37
C ASN A 248 -32.25 16.88 69.08
N VAL A 249 -32.54 15.85 68.29
CA VAL A 249 -33.72 15.01 68.53
C VAL A 249 -33.29 13.56 68.42
N ASP A 250 -33.12 12.97 69.59
CA ASP A 250 -33.09 11.52 69.80
C ASP A 250 -34.37 10.89 69.26
N THR A 251 -34.26 10.05 68.23
CA THR A 251 -35.15 8.90 68.08
C THR A 251 -34.32 7.65 67.87
N ARG A 252 -33.97 7.08 69.01
CA ARG A 252 -33.54 5.71 69.24
C ARG A 252 -34.50 4.74 68.55
N THR A 253 -34.16 4.30 67.34
CA THR A 253 -34.70 3.05 66.79
C THR A 253 -33.53 2.17 66.36
N LYS A 254 -33.26 1.18 67.21
CA LYS A 254 -32.30 0.11 66.95
C LYS A 254 -32.76 -0.65 65.72
N SER A 255 -31.91 -0.72 64.70
CA SER A 255 -32.01 -1.73 63.64
C SER A 255 -30.61 -2.19 63.27
N PRO A 256 -30.42 -3.48 62.98
CA PRO A 256 -29.11 -4.13 63.03
C PRO A 256 -28.35 -3.94 61.72
N LEU A 257 -27.10 -3.51 61.86
CA LEU A 257 -25.92 -3.82 61.04
C LEU A 257 -26.17 -4.76 59.84
N LEU A 258 -26.49 -4.20 58.66
CA LEU A 258 -26.24 -4.88 57.39
C LEU A 258 -26.26 -3.90 56.21
N SER A 259 -25.10 -3.32 55.88
CA SER A 259 -24.84 -2.79 54.53
C SER A 259 -23.35 -2.62 54.32
N LYS A 260 -22.72 -3.71 53.83
CA LYS A 260 -21.48 -3.65 53.06
C LYS A 260 -21.71 -2.76 51.82
N PRO A 261 -20.72 -1.97 51.38
CA PRO A 261 -20.88 -1.09 50.22
C PRO A 261 -21.04 -1.93 48.95
N LEU A 262 -22.25 -1.97 48.41
CA LEU A 262 -22.63 -2.68 47.18
C LEU A 262 -22.29 -1.90 45.89
N SER A 263 -21.24 -1.06 45.92
CA SER A 263 -20.79 -0.29 44.74
C SER A 263 -19.43 -0.71 44.20
N GLN A 264 -18.74 -1.66 44.84
CA GLN A 264 -17.42 -2.11 44.40
C GLN A 264 -17.46 -3.39 43.53
N LYS A 265 -18.57 -4.16 43.60
CA LYS A 265 -18.70 -5.45 42.88
C LYS A 265 -19.19 -5.36 41.44
N LEU A 266 -19.65 -4.19 40.95
CA LEU A 266 -20.04 -4.04 39.54
C LEU A 266 -18.88 -3.67 38.61
N THR A 267 -17.82 -3.03 39.14
CA THR A 267 -16.63 -2.68 38.34
C THR A 267 -15.64 -3.83 38.19
N GLU A 268 -15.65 -4.81 39.10
CA GLU A 268 -14.70 -5.93 39.08
C GLU A 268 -15.09 -6.98 38.02
N ASN A 269 -16.40 -7.24 37.83
CA ASN A 269 -16.87 -8.17 36.79
C ASN A 269 -16.73 -7.62 35.36
N GLN A 270 -16.75 -6.30 35.15
CA GLN A 270 -16.53 -5.73 33.81
C GLN A 270 -15.05 -5.66 33.40
N ASN A 271 -14.13 -5.58 34.37
CA ASN A 271 -12.71 -5.61 34.06
C ASN A 271 -12.23 -7.04 33.73
N GLN A 272 -12.78 -8.07 34.37
CA GLN A 272 -12.42 -9.48 34.11
C GLN A 272 -12.83 -9.96 32.71
N SER A 273 -13.95 -9.45 32.16
CA SER A 273 -14.35 -9.80 30.79
C SER A 273 -13.46 -9.17 29.71
N LEU A 274 -12.75 -8.08 30.02
CA LEU A 274 -11.89 -7.37 29.07
C LEU A 274 -10.45 -7.92 29.07
N GLU A 275 -9.99 -8.50 30.18
CA GLU A 275 -8.70 -9.19 30.25
C GLU A 275 -8.65 -10.42 29.33
N CYS A 276 -9.74 -11.20 29.24
CA CYS A 276 -9.80 -12.36 28.34
C CYS A 276 -9.64 -12.01 26.85
N ASP A 277 -10.06 -10.82 26.42
CA ASP A 277 -9.99 -10.42 25.01
C ASP A 277 -8.61 -9.83 24.63
N LEU A 278 -7.86 -9.30 25.60
CA LEU A 278 -6.54 -8.71 25.36
C LEU A 278 -5.40 -9.73 25.35
N GLU A 279 -5.52 -10.85 26.09
CA GLU A 279 -4.55 -11.95 26.05
C GLU A 279 -4.43 -12.60 24.66
N GLY A 280 -5.46 -12.45 23.82
CA GLY A 280 -5.47 -12.89 22.43
C GLY A 280 -4.74 -11.96 21.45
N LEU A 281 -4.30 -10.78 21.89
CA LEU A 281 -3.64 -9.79 21.03
C LEU A 281 -2.15 -10.15 20.86
N LYS A 282 -1.88 -11.21 20.10
CA LYS A 282 -0.53 -11.63 19.69
C LYS A 282 -0.40 -11.59 18.18
N GLN A 283 0.74 -11.08 17.69
CA GLN A 283 1.01 -10.97 16.26
C GLN A 283 1.02 -12.33 15.57
N ASN A 284 1.51 -13.38 16.25
CA ASN A 284 1.61 -14.75 15.72
C ASN A 284 2.32 -14.77 14.35
N GLU A 285 1.71 -15.40 13.34
CA GLU A 285 2.21 -15.46 11.95
C GLU A 285 1.64 -14.33 11.07
N LYS A 286 0.88 -13.39 11.65
CA LYS A 286 0.24 -12.30 10.90
C LYS A 286 1.26 -11.23 10.51
N SER A 287 1.07 -10.67 9.32
CA SER A 287 1.81 -9.46 8.93
C SER A 287 1.48 -8.29 9.87
N LEU A 288 2.37 -7.30 9.95
CA LEU A 288 2.14 -6.12 10.79
C LEU A 288 0.81 -5.41 10.45
N ALA A 289 0.43 -5.38 9.17
CA ALA A 289 -0.81 -4.77 8.70
C ALA A 289 -2.05 -5.55 9.17
N GLU A 290 -2.04 -6.87 9.06
CA GLU A 290 -3.13 -7.73 9.55
C GLU A 290 -3.25 -7.69 11.06
N TYR A 291 -2.11 -7.64 11.77
CA TYR A 291 -2.08 -7.51 13.21
C TYR A 291 -2.65 -6.15 13.66
N PHE A 292 -2.32 -5.07 12.97
CA PHE A 292 -2.90 -3.75 13.22
C PHE A 292 -4.42 -3.74 13.00
N LEU A 293 -4.92 -4.32 11.91
CA LEU A 293 -6.37 -4.43 11.66
C LEU A 293 -7.10 -5.27 12.72
N MET A 294 -6.46 -6.33 13.23
CA MET A 294 -7.00 -7.12 14.34
C MET A 294 -7.10 -6.27 15.61
N ALA A 295 -6.05 -5.51 15.93
CA ALA A 295 -6.04 -4.61 17.08
C ALA A 295 -7.08 -3.50 16.96
N GLU A 296 -7.26 -2.93 15.77
CA GLU A 296 -8.30 -1.92 15.50
C GLU A 296 -9.71 -2.49 15.70
N ARG A 297 -9.95 -3.73 15.28
CA ARG A 297 -11.21 -4.44 15.55
C ARG A 297 -11.46 -4.61 17.04
N ILE A 298 -10.46 -5.02 17.81
CA ILE A 298 -10.59 -5.16 19.28
C ILE A 298 -10.84 -3.80 19.92
N ARG A 299 -10.13 -2.75 19.49
CA ARG A 299 -10.32 -1.37 19.95
C ARG A 299 -11.76 -0.89 19.81
N SER A 300 -12.39 -1.19 18.68
CA SER A 300 -13.76 -0.76 18.36
C SER A 300 -14.81 -1.34 19.32
N GLN A 301 -14.48 -2.42 20.03
CA GLN A 301 -15.36 -3.10 20.98
C GLN A 301 -15.19 -2.59 22.42
N LEU A 302 -14.06 -1.95 22.73
CA LEU A 302 -13.79 -1.42 24.06
C LEU A 302 -14.56 -0.11 24.32
N PRO A 303 -14.75 0.35 25.57
CA PRO A 303 -15.29 1.68 25.88
C PRO A 303 -14.25 2.81 25.77
N ARG A 304 -14.60 3.94 25.11
CA ARG A 304 -13.68 5.08 24.81
C ARG A 304 -12.84 5.59 25.98
N ARG A 305 -13.35 5.51 27.22
CA ARG A 305 -12.68 6.05 28.42
C ARG A 305 -11.47 5.25 28.89
N LYS A 306 -11.28 4.01 28.41
CA LYS A 306 -10.19 3.10 28.85
C LYS A 306 -9.32 2.58 27.69
N GLN A 307 -9.54 3.09 26.48
CA GLN A 307 -9.10 2.42 25.25
C GLN A 307 -7.61 2.57 24.95
N GLU A 308 -7.04 3.77 25.10
CA GLU A 308 -5.87 4.09 24.29
C GLU A 308 -4.56 3.55 24.86
N GLY A 309 -4.27 3.74 26.15
CA GLY A 309 -3.02 3.24 26.75
C GLY A 309 -2.96 1.72 26.80
N VAL A 310 -3.99 1.08 27.36
CA VAL A 310 -4.02 -0.37 27.61
C VAL A 310 -3.94 -1.17 26.32
N ILE A 311 -4.63 -0.74 25.25
CA ILE A 311 -4.57 -1.48 23.97
C ILE A 311 -3.23 -1.27 23.26
N VAL A 312 -2.59 -0.10 23.41
CA VAL A 312 -1.29 0.18 22.82
C VAL A 312 -0.21 -0.64 23.52
N GLU A 313 -0.26 -0.75 24.84
CA GLU A 313 0.61 -1.64 25.64
C GLU A 313 0.42 -3.11 25.25
N ALA A 314 -0.83 -3.60 25.20
CA ALA A 314 -1.11 -4.96 24.77
C ALA A 314 -0.64 -5.22 23.33
N PHE A 315 -0.84 -4.26 22.43
CA PHE A 315 -0.38 -4.36 21.04
C PHE A 315 1.15 -4.47 20.98
N TYR A 316 1.84 -3.62 21.73
CA TYR A 316 3.30 -3.57 21.84
C TYR A 316 3.87 -4.89 22.38
N GLU A 317 3.25 -5.44 23.43
CA GLU A 317 3.68 -6.71 24.01
C GLU A 317 3.44 -7.91 23.08
N GLY A 318 2.38 -7.86 22.27
CA GLY A 318 2.07 -8.90 21.30
C GLY A 318 2.93 -8.88 20.03
N LEU A 319 3.80 -7.87 19.82
CA LEU A 319 4.70 -7.81 18.66
C LEU A 319 5.83 -8.85 18.76
N ARG A 320 6.06 -9.59 17.67
CA ARG A 320 7.09 -10.63 17.59
C ARG A 320 8.45 -10.10 17.12
N ASP A 321 8.46 -9.10 16.23
CA ASP A 321 9.68 -8.56 15.66
C ASP A 321 10.30 -7.50 16.60
N GLY A 322 11.43 -7.86 17.21
CA GLY A 322 12.16 -6.99 18.14
C GLY A 322 12.62 -5.67 17.53
N ASN A 323 12.92 -5.62 16.23
CA ASN A 323 13.32 -4.37 15.57
C ASN A 323 12.13 -3.43 15.40
N ILE A 324 10.96 -3.98 15.08
CA ILE A 324 9.72 -3.20 15.00
C ILE A 324 9.33 -2.73 16.40
N LYS A 325 9.44 -3.61 17.41
CA LYS A 325 9.17 -3.29 18.82
C LYS A 325 10.03 -2.11 19.29
N LEU A 326 11.36 -2.17 19.15
CA LEU A 326 12.26 -1.07 19.52
C LEU A 326 11.99 0.24 18.76
N SER A 327 11.64 0.16 17.47
CA SER A 327 11.33 1.36 16.70
C SER A 327 9.98 1.98 17.10
N LEU A 328 9.01 1.15 17.50
CA LEU A 328 7.71 1.60 17.97
C LEU A 328 7.84 2.22 19.36
N GLU A 329 8.60 1.59 20.27
CA GLU A 329 8.86 2.09 21.63
C GLU A 329 9.40 3.52 21.61
N ARG A 330 10.46 3.79 20.85
CA ARG A 330 11.00 5.17 20.69
C ARG A 330 9.97 6.15 20.16
N SER A 331 9.07 5.71 19.28
CA SER A 331 8.01 6.55 18.74
C SER A 331 6.95 6.87 19.80
N LEU A 332 6.60 5.90 20.65
CA LEU A 332 5.64 6.07 21.74
C LEU A 332 6.22 6.87 22.91
N GLU A 333 7.50 6.72 23.22
CA GLU A 333 8.20 7.55 24.21
C GLU A 333 8.26 9.02 23.79
N GLY A 334 8.51 9.28 22.49
CA GLY A 334 8.63 10.65 21.98
C GLY A 334 7.29 11.36 21.75
N ALA A 335 6.28 10.66 21.24
CA ALA A 335 4.99 11.25 20.86
C ALA A 335 3.83 10.87 21.79
N GLY A 336 4.07 10.03 22.79
CA GLY A 336 3.07 9.55 23.74
C GLY A 336 2.45 8.20 23.37
N TRP A 337 2.02 7.47 24.40
CA TRP A 337 1.37 6.16 24.34
C TRP A 337 -0.10 6.28 23.93
N THR A 338 -0.34 6.77 22.71
CA THR A 338 -1.68 6.95 22.15
C THR A 338 -1.90 6.09 20.92
N TRP A 339 -3.16 5.74 20.65
CA TRP A 339 -3.53 4.96 19.46
C TRP A 339 -3.16 5.68 18.16
N SER A 340 -3.27 7.01 18.14
CA SER A 340 -2.91 7.83 16.98
C SER A 340 -1.43 7.69 16.61
N THR A 341 -0.55 7.72 17.61
CA THR A 341 0.89 7.49 17.42
C THR A 341 1.16 6.10 16.84
N LEU A 342 0.51 5.07 17.39
CA LEU A 342 0.61 3.70 16.91
C LEU A 342 0.13 3.57 15.45
N GLU A 343 -1.02 4.16 15.12
CA GLU A 343 -1.59 4.14 13.79
C GLU A 343 -0.68 4.81 12.76
N MET A 344 -0.16 6.00 13.07
CA MET A 344 0.78 6.71 12.19
C MET A 344 2.03 5.86 11.94
N PHE A 345 2.58 5.24 12.98
CA PHE A 345 3.73 4.35 12.88
C PHE A 345 3.45 3.15 11.94
N CYS A 346 2.33 2.45 12.16
CA CYS A 346 1.94 1.30 11.34
C CYS A 346 1.69 1.67 9.87
N ARG A 347 1.06 2.83 9.61
CA ARG A 347 0.86 3.36 8.24
C ARG A 347 2.20 3.67 7.57
N GLN A 348 3.10 4.37 8.26
CA GLN A 348 4.41 4.73 7.73
C GLN A 348 5.26 3.48 7.43
N ARG A 349 5.27 2.50 8.34
CA ARG A 349 6.01 1.24 8.16
C ARG A 349 5.44 0.42 7.00
N SER A 350 4.12 0.35 6.88
CA SER A 350 3.45 -0.35 5.77
C SER A 350 3.77 0.30 4.41
N ALA A 351 3.82 1.64 4.34
CA ALA A 351 4.21 2.35 3.13
C ALA A 351 5.67 2.06 2.73
N ARG A 352 6.60 2.05 3.69
CA ARG A 352 8.01 1.68 3.44
C ARG A 352 8.14 0.25 2.94
N ASN A 353 7.43 -0.70 3.54
CA ASN A 353 7.45 -2.10 3.09
C ASN A 353 6.91 -2.25 1.67
N LYS A 354 5.83 -1.54 1.31
CA LYS A 354 5.32 -1.52 -0.06
C LYS A 354 6.36 -1.00 -1.06
N ASN A 355 7.07 0.07 -0.70
CA ASN A 355 8.13 0.62 -1.55
C ASN A 355 9.30 -0.35 -1.73
N ILE A 356 9.70 -1.08 -0.68
CA ILE A 356 10.75 -2.10 -0.77
C ILE A 356 10.31 -3.27 -1.67
N ILE A 357 9.08 -3.76 -1.51
CA ILE A 357 8.54 -4.84 -2.35
C ILE A 357 8.47 -4.38 -3.82
N ASN A 358 8.00 -3.16 -4.07
CA ASN A 358 7.96 -2.60 -5.42
C ASN A 358 9.37 -2.46 -6.00
N ALA A 359 10.34 -1.97 -5.24
CA ALA A 359 11.73 -1.87 -5.67
C ALA A 359 12.35 -3.25 -5.97
N MET A 360 12.05 -4.28 -5.18
CA MET A 360 12.47 -5.66 -5.47
C MET A 360 11.79 -6.22 -6.74
N GLN A 361 10.51 -5.89 -6.96
CA GLN A 361 9.81 -6.28 -8.18
C GLN A 361 10.33 -5.54 -9.42
N GLU A 362 10.73 -4.27 -9.29
CA GLU A 362 11.37 -3.51 -10.37
C GLU A 362 12.77 -4.03 -10.66
N ALA A 363 13.57 -4.33 -9.63
CA ALA A 363 14.89 -4.92 -9.78
C ALA A 363 14.82 -6.29 -10.48
N THR A 364 13.81 -7.11 -10.18
CA THR A 364 13.61 -8.41 -10.85
C THR A 364 13.09 -8.28 -12.27
N LYS A 365 12.28 -7.27 -12.58
CA LYS A 365 11.88 -6.94 -13.97
C LYS A 365 13.05 -6.40 -14.80
N GLY A 366 14.02 -5.75 -14.16
CA GLY A 366 15.24 -5.21 -14.78
C GLY A 366 16.36 -6.24 -14.96
N VAL A 367 16.22 -7.47 -14.47
CA VAL A 367 17.12 -8.58 -14.85
C VAL A 367 16.81 -8.92 -16.30
N VAL A 368 17.44 -8.17 -17.20
CA VAL A 368 17.63 -8.57 -18.60
C VAL A 368 18.11 -10.03 -18.53
N PRO A 369 17.40 -10.98 -19.18
CA PRO A 369 17.85 -12.36 -19.25
C PRO A 369 19.31 -12.30 -19.66
N TRP A 370 20.20 -12.76 -18.77
CA TRP A 370 21.62 -12.81 -19.06
C TRP A 370 21.76 -13.32 -20.48
N PRO A 371 22.35 -12.53 -21.40
CA PRO A 371 22.34 -12.87 -22.82
C PRO A 371 22.93 -14.27 -22.89
N GLU A 372 22.08 -15.21 -23.29
CA GLU A 372 22.37 -16.62 -23.36
C GLU A 372 23.69 -16.74 -24.14
N TYR A 373 24.79 -16.99 -23.41
CA TYR A 373 26.15 -17.00 -23.94
C TYR A 373 26.26 -18.21 -24.87
N GLY A 374 25.77 -18.08 -26.10
CA GLY A 374 25.64 -19.26 -26.94
C GLY A 374 24.82 -19.08 -28.20
N LYS A 375 25.13 -18.08 -29.04
CA LYS A 375 25.00 -18.16 -30.51
C LYS A 375 25.63 -16.92 -31.15
N ARG A 376 26.94 -17.01 -31.43
CA ARG A 376 27.64 -16.08 -32.33
C ARG A 376 26.97 -16.12 -33.70
N LYS A 377 26.06 -15.17 -33.98
CA LYS A 377 25.61 -14.90 -35.36
C LYS A 377 26.72 -14.13 -36.07
N SER A 378 27.37 -14.80 -37.01
CA SER A 378 28.36 -14.22 -37.91
C SER A 378 27.77 -13.02 -38.66
N LYS A 379 28.22 -11.82 -38.29
CA LYS A 379 27.79 -10.55 -38.87
C LYS A 379 28.39 -10.43 -40.28
N LYS A 380 27.60 -10.75 -41.32
CA LYS A 380 27.95 -10.45 -42.72
C LYS A 380 28.03 -8.92 -42.86
N ARG A 381 29.25 -8.40 -43.03
CA ARG A 381 29.53 -6.99 -43.32
C ARG A 381 28.84 -6.62 -44.64
N LYS A 382 27.75 -5.85 -44.56
CA LYS A 382 27.14 -5.18 -45.70
C LYS A 382 28.07 -4.02 -46.07
N ARG A 383 28.77 -4.13 -47.19
CA ARG A 383 29.58 -3.04 -47.75
C ARG A 383 28.64 -1.90 -48.10
N HIS A 384 28.80 -0.75 -47.44
CA HIS A 384 28.11 0.47 -47.83
C HIS A 384 28.68 0.94 -49.17
N HIS A 385 27.79 1.01 -50.17
CA HIS A 385 28.05 1.67 -51.43
C HIS A 385 28.11 3.17 -51.15
N ILE A 386 29.28 3.77 -51.35
CA ILE A 386 29.47 5.21 -51.30
C ILE A 386 28.73 5.80 -52.50
N SER A 387 27.61 6.48 -52.25
CA SER A 387 26.92 7.28 -53.26
C SER A 387 27.59 8.65 -53.29
N LYS A 388 28.25 8.97 -54.41
CA LYS A 388 28.80 10.30 -54.69
C LYS A 388 27.65 11.30 -54.73
N ARG A 389 27.69 12.33 -53.87
CA ARG A 389 26.83 13.52 -54.02
C ARG A 389 27.41 14.40 -55.14
N PRO A 390 26.57 14.98 -56.01
CA PRO A 390 27.01 16.06 -56.88
C PRO A 390 27.08 17.37 -56.09
N LEU A 391 28.15 18.11 -56.34
CA LEU A 391 28.26 19.54 -56.04
C LEU A 391 27.29 20.30 -56.94
N GLY A 392 26.57 21.24 -56.34
CA GLY A 392 25.75 22.26 -56.98
C GLY A 392 24.93 22.90 -55.87
N GLU A 393 24.77 24.21 -55.78
CA GLU A 393 25.18 25.36 -56.58
C GLU A 393 25.03 26.53 -55.60
N ASP A 394 26.01 27.42 -55.62
CA ASP A 394 25.90 28.73 -54.97
C ASP A 394 24.72 29.48 -55.59
N ASN A 395 23.83 30.01 -54.76
CA ASN A 395 22.83 30.98 -55.22
C ASN A 395 22.84 32.18 -54.28
N ASP A 396 23.39 33.26 -54.82
CA ASP A 396 23.19 34.63 -54.38
C ASP A 396 21.70 35.00 -54.45
N ASN A 397 21.13 35.45 -53.33
CA ASN A 397 20.28 36.64 -53.24
C ASN A 397 19.94 36.99 -51.79
#